data_AF-T1KDJ6-F1
#
_entry.id   AF-T1KDJ6-F1
#
_cell.length_a   1.000
_cell.length_b   1.000
_cell.length_c   1.000
_cell.angle_alpha   90.00
_cell.angle_beta   90.00
_cell.angle_gamma   90.00
#
_symmetry.space_group_name_H-M   'P 1'
#
loop_
_entity.id
_entity.type
_entity.pdbx_description
1 polymer ?
#
loop_
_entity_poly.entity_id
_entity_poly.type
_entity_poly.pdbx_seq_one_letter_code
_entity_poly.pdbx_strand_id
1 'polypeptide(L)'
;MRVLETEEDAKGDGRPCYHARMDLKHCVLESDCVKKDGMRPQECLRRAHELLPNECVQFKNLLTNCKRSLIDNRRRFRGRIE
;
A
#
# COMPACT_ATOMS: atom_id res chain seq x y z
N MET A 1 11.81 -6.09 -14.01
CA MET A 1 11.53 -4.84 -14.75
C MET A 1 10.15 -4.95 -15.39
N ARG A 2 9.11 -4.43 -14.73
CA ARG A 2 7.86 -4.07 -15.41
C ARG A 2 7.64 -2.60 -15.12
N VAL A 3 7.89 -1.81 -16.16
CA VAL A 3 7.53 -0.42 -16.24
C VAL A 3 6.04 -0.44 -16.58
N LEU A 4 5.17 -0.17 -15.61
CA LEU A 4 3.76 0.10 -15.87
C LEU A 4 3.64 1.63 -15.97
N GLU A 5 3.79 2.11 -17.21
CA GLU A 5 3.76 3.51 -17.63
C GLU A 5 2.45 3.84 -18.39
N THR A 6 1.33 3.16 -18.09
CA THR A 6 0.06 3.51 -18.73
C THR A 6 -0.66 4.59 -17.94
N GLU A 7 -1.17 5.59 -18.66
CA GLU A 7 -1.94 6.73 -18.13
C GLU A 7 -3.21 6.29 -17.37
N GLU A 8 -3.65 5.03 -17.57
CA GLU A 8 -4.79 4.40 -16.91
C GLU A 8 -4.47 3.90 -15.49
N ASP A 9 -3.25 3.42 -15.22
CA ASP A 9 -2.81 3.06 -13.86
C ASP A 9 -2.69 4.31 -12.97
N ALA A 10 -2.35 5.46 -13.55
CA ALA A 10 -2.33 6.75 -12.86
C ALA A 10 -3.72 7.22 -12.42
N LYS A 11 -4.77 6.85 -13.18
CA LYS A 11 -6.16 7.24 -12.91
C LYS A 11 -6.79 6.42 -11.77
N GLY A 12 -6.28 5.21 -11.54
CA GLY A 12 -6.72 4.31 -10.48
C GLY A 12 -8.21 3.93 -10.52
N ASP A 13 -8.62 2.98 -9.69
CA ASP A 13 -10.03 2.52 -9.64
C ASP A 13 -11.03 3.60 -9.14
N GLY A 14 -10.64 4.87 -9.03
CA GLY A 14 -11.39 5.94 -8.36
C GLY A 14 -11.57 5.74 -6.84
N ARG A 15 -11.11 4.60 -6.30
CA ARG A 15 -11.18 4.28 -4.87
C ARG A 15 -10.10 5.04 -4.11
N PRO A 16 -10.43 5.63 -2.95
CA PRO A 16 -9.43 6.34 -2.16
C PRO A 16 -8.28 5.42 -1.76
N CYS A 17 -7.07 5.99 -1.69
CA CYS A 17 -5.83 5.26 -1.39
C CYS A 17 -5.50 4.15 -2.40
N TYR A 18 -5.88 4.28 -3.68
CA TYR A 18 -5.57 3.28 -4.71
C TYR A 18 -4.06 3.04 -4.86
N HIS A 19 -3.29 4.11 -5.07
CA HIS A 19 -1.83 4.05 -5.26
C HIS A 19 -1.11 3.38 -4.09
N ALA A 20 -1.32 3.89 -2.86
CA ALA A 20 -0.74 3.29 -1.65
C ALA A 20 -1.13 1.81 -1.44
N ARG A 21 -2.27 1.37 -1.99
CA ARG A 21 -2.71 -0.03 -1.93
C ARG A 21 -2.00 -0.89 -2.97
N MET A 22 -1.80 -0.36 -4.17
CA MET A 22 -1.04 -1.02 -5.23
C MET A 22 0.43 -1.15 -4.86
N ASP A 23 1.05 -0.10 -4.33
CA ASP A 23 2.44 -0.13 -3.88
C ASP A 23 2.66 -1.19 -2.80
N LEU A 24 1.79 -1.22 -1.79
CA LEU A 24 1.86 -2.24 -0.74
C LEU A 24 1.66 -3.65 -1.31
N LYS A 25 0.73 -3.83 -2.24
CA LYS A 25 0.48 -5.12 -2.89
C LYS A 25 1.70 -5.59 -3.66
N HIS A 26 2.30 -4.72 -4.48
CA HIS A 26 3.53 -5.04 -5.22
C HIS A 26 4.67 -5.39 -4.27
N CYS A 27 4.89 -4.58 -3.24
CA CYS A 27 5.97 -4.84 -2.27
C CYS A 27 5.81 -6.21 -1.58
N VAL A 28 4.60 -6.56 -1.15
CA VAL A 28 4.34 -7.85 -0.49
C VAL A 28 4.45 -9.03 -1.46
N LEU A 29 4.02 -8.88 -2.71
CA LEU A 29 4.17 -9.94 -3.72
C LEU A 29 5.63 -10.13 -4.14
N GLU A 30 6.43 -9.06 -4.05
CA GLU A 30 7.85 -9.12 -4.42
C GLU A 30 8.74 -9.65 -3.29
N SER A 31 8.26 -9.61 -2.04
CA SER A 31 9.01 -9.98 -0.85
C SER A 31 9.21 -11.49 -0.69
N ASP A 32 10.22 -11.82 0.10
CA ASP A 32 10.64 -13.19 0.40
C ASP A 32 9.54 -14.00 1.11
N CYS A 33 8.75 -13.37 1.97
CA CYS A 33 7.67 -14.05 2.70
C CYS A 33 6.64 -14.72 1.76
N VAL A 34 6.37 -14.13 0.59
CA VAL A 34 5.44 -14.71 -0.39
C VAL A 34 6.20 -15.55 -1.43
N LYS A 35 7.34 -15.08 -1.92
CA LYS A 35 8.08 -15.77 -2.98
C LYS A 35 8.85 -17.00 -2.53
N LYS A 36 9.50 -16.94 -1.36
CA LYS A 36 10.34 -18.02 -0.84
C LYS A 36 9.55 -18.92 0.10
N ASP A 37 8.87 -18.32 1.08
CA ASP A 37 8.17 -19.09 2.11
C ASP A 37 6.76 -19.54 1.68
N GLY A 38 6.23 -18.99 0.58
CA GLY A 38 4.89 -19.34 0.07
C GLY A 38 3.75 -18.97 1.03
N MET A 39 3.99 -18.07 1.98
CA MET A 39 2.99 -17.66 2.95
C MET A 39 1.90 -16.81 2.30
N ARG A 40 0.70 -16.84 2.89
CA ARG A 40 -0.39 -15.97 2.44
C ARG A 40 0.00 -14.50 2.71
N PRO A 41 -0.22 -13.57 1.77
CA PRO A 41 0.10 -12.16 1.94
C PRO A 41 -0.49 -11.52 3.22
N GLN A 42 -1.67 -11.97 3.64
CA GLN A 42 -2.30 -11.53 4.89
C GLN A 42 -1.50 -11.91 6.14
N GLU A 43 -0.85 -13.08 6.14
CA GLU A 43 -0.03 -13.52 7.26
C GLU A 43 1.29 -12.76 7.32
N CYS A 44 1.91 -12.52 6.15
CA CYS A 44 3.08 -11.65 6.04
C CYS A 44 2.78 -10.25 6.62
N LEU A 45 1.62 -9.67 6.27
CA LEU A 45 1.22 -8.35 6.74
C LEU A 45 0.95 -8.26 8.25
N ARG A 46 0.57 -9.37 8.90
CA ARG A 46 0.41 -9.43 10.36
C ARG A 46 1.76 -9.33 11.06
N ARG A 47 2.78 -10.03 10.55
CA ARG A 47 4.17 -10.00 11.07
C ARG A 47 5.08 -9.12 10.23
N ALA A 48 4.57 -7.96 9.78
CA ALA A 48 5.27 -7.12 8.81
C ALA A 48 6.63 -6.59 9.29
N HIS A 49 6.84 -6.41 10.59
CA HIS A 49 8.13 -5.97 11.11
C HIS A 49 9.21 -7.05 11.12
N GLU A 50 8.81 -8.33 11.08
CA GLU A 50 9.71 -9.48 11.18
C GLU A 50 9.96 -10.13 9.82
N LEU A 51 8.91 -10.22 8.98
CA LEU A 51 8.93 -11.00 7.74
C LEU A 51 9.03 -10.16 6.46
N LEU A 52 8.90 -8.84 6.56
CA LEU A 52 8.93 -7.95 5.39
C LEU A 52 10.05 -6.91 5.53
N PRO A 53 10.63 -6.46 4.39
CA PRO A 53 11.61 -5.39 4.40
C PRO A 53 10.98 -4.07 4.85
N ASN A 54 11.84 -3.17 5.36
CA ASN A 54 11.42 -1.85 5.85
C ASN A 54 10.61 -1.03 4.82
N GLU A 55 10.89 -1.18 3.53
CA GLU A 55 10.14 -0.53 2.45
C GLU A 55 8.66 -0.92 2.46
N CYS A 56 8.34 -2.22 2.61
CA CYS A 56 6.95 -2.67 2.66
C CYS A 56 6.24 -2.19 3.94
N VAL A 57 6.99 -2.04 5.04
CA VAL A 57 6.46 -1.46 6.28
C VAL A 57 6.10 0.02 6.08
N GLN A 58 6.92 0.77 5.32
CA GLN A 58 6.60 2.16 4.95
C GLN A 58 5.32 2.24 4.12
N PHE A 59 5.15 1.39 3.09
CA PHE A 59 3.91 1.35 2.30
C PHE A 59 2.68 0.98 3.16
N LYS A 60 2.84 0.08 4.14
CA LYS A 60 1.78 -0.25 5.11
C LYS A 60 1.39 0.97 5.95
N ASN A 61 2.38 1.75 6.38
CA ASN A 61 2.14 2.98 7.13
C ASN A 61 1.47 4.05 6.26
N LEU A 62 1.89 4.21 5.00
CA LEU A 62 1.27 5.13 4.03
C LEU A 62 -0.21 4.77 3.81
N LEU A 63 -0.53 3.50 3.58
CA LEU A 63 -1.92 3.05 3.42
C LEU A 63 -2.75 3.30 4.69
N THR A 64 -2.17 3.06 5.86
CA THR A 64 -2.84 3.31 7.15
C THR A 64 -3.10 4.79 7.37
N ASN A 65 -2.14 5.66 7.06
CA ASN A 65 -2.28 7.11 7.16
C ASN A 65 -3.29 7.64 6.15
N CYS A 66 -3.30 7.11 4.92
CA CYS A 66 -4.29 7.47 3.93
C CYS A 66 -5.71 7.13 4.42
N LYS A 67 -5.93 5.92 4.94
CA LYS A 67 -7.22 5.53 5.53
C LYS A 67 -7.64 6.41 6.70
N ARG A 68 -6.70 6.75 7.60
CA ARG A 68 -6.95 7.67 8.71
C ARG A 68 -7.39 9.05 8.21
N SER A 69 -6.76 9.55 7.14
CA SER A 69 -7.10 10.84 6.53
C SER A 69 -8.52 10.87 5.94
N LEU A 70 -9.11 9.72 5.58
CA LEU A 70 -10.49 9.66 5.05
C LEU A 70 -11.54 9.86 6.15
N ILE A 71 -11.21 9.51 7.39
CA ILE A 71 -12.11 9.58 8.54
C ILE A 71 -11.87 10.88 9.33
N ASP A 72 -10.72 11.54 9.14
CA ASP A 72 -10.36 12.75 9.87
C ASP A 72 -11.25 13.95 9.50
N ASN A 73 -12.19 14.26 10.40
CA ASN A 73 -13.12 15.38 10.27
C ASN A 73 -12.42 16.74 10.15
N ARG A 74 -11.18 16.89 10.67
CA ARG A 74 -10.43 18.15 10.57
C ARG A 74 -10.01 18.48 9.14
N ARG A 75 -9.82 17.45 8.31
CA ARG A 75 -9.43 17.60 6.90
C ARG A 75 -10.61 17.89 5.96
N ARG A 76 -11.86 17.74 6.44
CA ARG A 76 -13.07 18.06 5.66
C ARG A 76 -13.12 19.52 5.20
N PHE A 77 -12.64 20.44 6.02
CA PHE A 77 -12.67 21.88 5.72
C PHE A 77 -11.56 22.33 4.76
N ARG A 78 -10.41 21.64 4.75
CA ARG A 78 -9.21 22.06 3.99
C ARG A 78 -8.93 21.19 2.76
N GLY A 79 -9.79 20.20 2.50
CA GLY A 79 -9.54 19.21 1.46
C GLY A 79 -8.44 18.21 1.84
N ARG A 80 -8.34 17.13 1.06
CA ARG A 80 -7.25 16.16 1.17
C ARG A 80 -6.05 16.70 0.38
N ILE A 81 -4.88 16.70 0.99
CA ILE A 81 -3.62 16.84 0.24
C ILE A 81 -3.39 15.49 -0.42
N GLU A 82 -3.52 15.45 -1.75
CA GLU A 82 -3.41 14.24 -2.56
C GLU A 82 -1.97 13.92 -2.93
#